data_AF-A0A2D6RK00-F1
#
_entry.id   AF-A0A2D6RK00-F1
#
_cell.length_a   1.000
_cell.length_b   1.000
_cell.length_c   1.000
_cell.angle_alpha   90.00
_cell.angle_beta   90.00
_cell.angle_gamma   90.00
#
_symmetry.space_group_name_H-M   'P 1'
#
loop_
_entity.id
_entity.type
_entity.pdbx_description
1 polymer ?
#
loop_
_entity_poly.entity_id
_entity_poly.type
_entity_poly.pdbx_seq_one_letter_code
_entity_poly.pdbx_strand_id
1 'polypeptide(L)'
;GELSSVLPSAFLNGPGYYYKVVDPNTVFVGLSNAWSTVDCDPQTNLLKALFSNLKDKNVIVFYHHPYKPIIGRYDSSGPCTSDWHSVLKDGAKDNKVVVVSGHTHGLGYKVEDSVTYIEAGAANNGQPSVVGKPNCNNVDYKNCEAQPGYVVCDSNLVTCYAKDKNGVPLFLISDSNLNV
;
A
#
# COMPACT_ATOMS: atom_id res chain seq x y z
N GLY A 1 -7.94 -12.95 -23.39
CA GLY A 1 -6.81 -13.81 -23.04
C GLY A 1 -6.86 -13.99 -21.55
N GLU A 2 -7.28 -15.17 -21.09
CA GLU A 2 -7.52 -15.44 -19.68
C GLU A 2 -6.18 -15.51 -18.93
N LEU A 3 -6.01 -14.65 -17.92
CA LEU A 3 -5.01 -14.81 -16.87
C LEU A 3 -5.45 -15.97 -15.96
N SER A 4 -5.51 -17.19 -16.50
CA SER A 4 -5.76 -18.39 -15.70
C SER A 4 -4.45 -18.93 -15.15
N SER A 5 -4.31 -18.83 -13.82
CA SER A 5 -3.47 -19.65 -12.97
C SER A 5 -1.98 -19.78 -13.33
N VAL A 6 -1.19 -18.79 -12.91
CA VAL A 6 0.13 -19.09 -12.35
C VAL A 6 0.05 -18.77 -10.86
N LEU A 7 -0.32 -19.77 -10.07
CA LEU A 7 -0.16 -19.74 -8.61
C LEU A 7 1.16 -20.45 -8.31
N PRO A 8 2.24 -19.72 -7.92
CA PRO A 8 3.32 -20.36 -7.20
C PRO A 8 2.78 -20.78 -5.83
N SER A 9 2.98 -22.05 -5.52
CA SER A 9 2.71 -22.69 -4.23
C SER A 9 3.20 -21.85 -3.04
N ALA A 10 2.28 -21.31 -2.22
CA ALA A 10 2.65 -20.70 -0.95
C ALA A 10 1.54 -20.78 0.11
N PHE A 11 0.99 -21.98 0.28
CA PHE A 11 0.45 -22.41 1.57
C PHE A 11 1.23 -23.70 1.83
N LEU A 12 2.22 -23.72 2.71
CA LEU A 12 1.97 -24.36 4.01
C LEU A 12 3.04 -24.09 5.09
N ASN A 13 4.12 -23.33 4.88
CA ASN A 13 5.15 -23.11 5.93
C ASN A 13 6.07 -21.86 5.78
N GLY A 14 5.65 -20.78 5.11
CA GLY A 14 6.43 -19.54 4.99
C GLY A 14 5.55 -18.30 4.79
N PRO A 15 6.08 -17.07 4.92
CA PRO A 15 5.29 -15.86 4.72
C PRO A 15 4.81 -15.80 3.26
N GLY A 16 3.52 -16.08 3.06
CA GLY A 16 2.93 -16.15 1.73
C GLY A 16 2.86 -14.77 1.07
N TYR A 17 3.25 -14.71 -0.20
CA TYR A 17 2.97 -13.61 -1.12
C TYR A 17 2.09 -14.13 -2.25
N TYR A 18 1.25 -13.28 -2.83
CA TYR A 18 0.23 -13.68 -3.80
C TYR A 18 -0.18 -12.53 -4.72
N TYR A 19 -0.92 -12.86 -5.78
CA TYR A 19 -1.77 -11.89 -6.47
C TYR A 19 -3.14 -12.50 -6.76
N LYS A 20 -4.13 -11.63 -6.99
CA LYS A 20 -5.49 -12.01 -7.34
C LYS A 20 -6.11 -10.96 -8.24
N VAL A 21 -6.66 -11.38 -9.38
CA VAL A 21 -7.53 -10.53 -10.18
C VAL A 21 -8.88 -10.47 -9.46
N VAL A 22 -9.29 -9.27 -9.04
CA VAL A 22 -10.52 -9.06 -8.25
C VAL A 22 -11.71 -8.79 -9.16
N ASP A 23 -11.47 -8.03 -10.23
CA ASP A 23 -12.41 -7.72 -11.29
C ASP A 23 -11.62 -7.48 -12.61
N PRO A 24 -12.27 -7.23 -13.77
CA PRO A 24 -11.57 -7.05 -15.04
C PRO A 24 -10.50 -5.96 -15.06
N ASN A 25 -10.58 -4.98 -14.17
CA ASN A 25 -9.69 -3.82 -14.12
C ASN A 25 -8.77 -3.82 -12.90
N THR A 26 -9.08 -4.61 -11.86
CA THR A 26 -8.38 -4.54 -10.57
C THR A 26 -7.61 -5.81 -10.22
N VAL A 27 -6.34 -5.65 -9.86
CA VAL A 27 -5.45 -6.71 -9.38
C VAL A 27 -4.96 -6.37 -7.99
N PHE A 28 -5.08 -7.32 -7.05
CA PHE A 28 -4.49 -7.23 -5.72
C PHE A 28 -3.20 -8.03 -5.69
N VAL A 29 -2.17 -7.50 -5.04
CA VAL A 29 -0.88 -8.15 -4.82
C VAL A 29 -0.56 -8.06 -3.33
N GLY A 30 -0.37 -9.19 -2.66
CA GLY A 30 0.10 -9.24 -1.27
C GLY A 30 1.56 -9.64 -1.22
N LEU A 31 2.40 -8.81 -0.59
CA LEU A 31 3.81 -9.07 -0.34
C LEU A 31 4.05 -9.12 1.17
N SER A 32 5.06 -9.88 1.58
CA SER A 32 5.47 -10.01 2.97
C SER A 32 6.81 -9.32 3.21
N ASN A 33 6.82 -8.34 4.10
CA ASN A 33 8.03 -7.68 4.63
C ASN A 33 7.99 -7.46 6.15
N ALA A 34 7.10 -8.14 6.88
CA ALA A 34 6.95 -7.98 8.34
C ALA A 34 8.08 -8.62 9.16
N TRP A 35 8.99 -9.36 8.51
CA TRP A 35 10.05 -10.13 9.15
C TRP A 35 11.39 -9.73 8.55
N SER A 36 12.45 -9.70 9.36
CA SER A 36 13.80 -9.36 8.91
C SER A 36 14.43 -10.42 8.01
N THR A 37 13.91 -11.65 8.01
CA THR A 37 14.41 -12.81 7.24
C THR A 37 13.67 -13.02 5.91
N VAL A 38 13.03 -11.97 5.39
CA VAL A 38 12.26 -12.06 4.15
C VAL A 38 13.19 -12.23 2.95
N ASP A 39 12.90 -13.23 2.13
CA ASP A 39 13.49 -13.35 0.80
C ASP A 39 12.76 -12.43 -0.18
N CYS A 40 13.49 -11.45 -0.71
CA CYS A 40 12.97 -10.42 -1.60
C CYS A 40 12.81 -10.92 -3.04
N ASP A 41 13.68 -11.83 -3.49
CA ASP A 41 13.81 -12.15 -4.92
C ASP A 41 12.54 -12.77 -5.51
N PRO A 42 11.89 -13.77 -4.88
CA PRO A 42 10.68 -14.37 -5.44
C PRO A 42 9.52 -13.36 -5.55
N GLN A 43 9.41 -12.46 -4.56
CA GLN A 43 8.39 -11.43 -4.50
C GLN A 43 8.62 -10.32 -5.54
N THR A 44 9.87 -9.90 -5.69
CA THR A 44 10.29 -8.93 -6.72
C THR A 44 10.09 -9.50 -8.12
N ASN A 45 10.40 -10.77 -8.34
CA ASN A 45 10.20 -11.45 -9.62
C ASN A 45 8.71 -11.60 -9.95
N LEU A 46 7.86 -11.87 -8.95
CA LEU A 46 6.41 -11.85 -9.14
C LEU A 46 5.93 -10.47 -9.62
N LEU A 47 6.35 -9.39 -8.96
CA LEU A 47 5.97 -8.03 -9.37
C LEU A 47 6.40 -7.73 -10.81
N LYS A 48 7.66 -8.06 -11.16
CA LYS A 48 8.18 -7.87 -12.52
C LYS A 48 7.34 -8.63 -13.56
N ALA A 49 7.05 -9.90 -13.28
CA ALA A 49 6.23 -10.73 -14.15
C ALA A 49 4.82 -10.18 -14.34
N LEU A 50 4.18 -9.69 -13.26
CA LEU A 50 2.86 -9.05 -13.33
C LEU A 50 2.91 -7.79 -14.20
N PHE A 51 3.78 -6.83 -13.90
CA PHE A 51 3.82 -5.57 -14.64
C PHE A 51 4.29 -5.71 -16.10
N SER A 52 4.96 -6.81 -16.45
CA SER A 52 5.28 -7.13 -17.84
C SER A 52 4.03 -7.51 -18.67
N ASN A 53 2.94 -7.92 -17.99
CA ASN A 53 1.71 -8.42 -18.62
C ASN A 53 0.48 -7.53 -18.36
N LEU A 54 0.51 -6.67 -17.34
CA LEU A 54 -0.60 -5.77 -17.00
C LEU A 54 -0.47 -4.44 -17.74
N LYS A 55 -1.58 -4.01 -18.35
CA LYS A 55 -1.77 -2.71 -18.98
C LYS A 55 -3.15 -2.19 -18.63
N ASP A 56 -3.24 -0.89 -18.35
CA ASP A 56 -4.47 -0.18 -18.03
C ASP A 56 -5.24 -0.82 -16.85
N LYS A 57 -4.50 -1.24 -15.81
CA LYS A 57 -5.07 -1.85 -14.60
C LYS A 57 -4.91 -0.98 -13.36
N ASN A 58 -5.83 -1.18 -12.42
CA ASN A 58 -5.72 -0.77 -11.03
C ASN A 58 -4.96 -1.86 -10.27
N VAL A 59 -3.72 -1.61 -9.88
CA VAL A 59 -2.90 -2.56 -9.12
C VAL A 59 -2.78 -2.09 -7.69
N ILE A 60 -3.37 -2.84 -6.75
CA ILE A 60 -3.25 -2.57 -5.31
C ILE A 60 -2.24 -3.52 -4.71
N VAL A 61 -1.17 -2.97 -4.16
CA VAL A 61 -0.07 -3.72 -3.55
C VAL A 61 -0.10 -3.53 -2.05
N PHE A 62 -0.20 -4.63 -1.31
CA PHE A 62 -0.24 -4.66 0.14
C PHE A 62 1.08 -5.19 0.68
N TYR A 63 1.68 -4.47 1.63
CA TYR A 63 2.78 -4.98 2.45
C TYR A 63 2.82 -4.28 3.80
N HIS A 64 3.48 -4.84 4.81
CA HIS A 64 3.37 -4.35 6.19
C HIS A 64 4.16 -3.06 6.42
N HIS A 65 5.47 -3.07 6.21
CA HIS A 65 6.35 -1.92 6.44
C HIS A 65 6.43 -1.03 5.19
N PRO A 66 6.31 0.30 5.31
CA PRO A 66 6.40 1.22 4.18
C PRO A 66 7.82 1.29 3.58
N TYR A 67 7.93 1.72 2.32
CA TYR A 67 9.21 2.02 1.65
C TYR A 67 9.93 3.24 2.24
N LYS A 68 9.16 4.30 2.50
CA LYS A 68 9.62 5.55 3.11
C LYS A 68 8.47 6.05 3.97
N PRO A 69 8.48 5.77 5.28
CA PRO A 69 7.41 6.14 6.20
C PRO A 69 7.03 7.63 6.07
N ILE A 70 5.74 7.90 5.93
CA ILE A 70 5.12 9.23 5.95
C ILE A 70 4.95 9.69 7.39
N ILE A 71 4.58 8.75 8.25
CA ILE A 71 4.40 8.94 9.69
C ILE A 71 5.76 8.72 10.37
N GLY A 72 6.29 9.79 10.98
CA GLY A 72 7.69 9.83 11.44
C GLY A 72 8.00 9.02 12.70
N ARG A 73 7.00 8.41 13.33
CA ARG A 73 7.17 7.67 14.60
C ARG A 73 7.84 6.31 14.44
N TYR A 74 7.71 5.67 13.27
CA TYR A 74 8.35 4.39 12.95
C TYR A 74 9.12 4.57 11.65
N ASP A 75 10.38 4.96 11.78
CA ASP A 75 11.27 5.37 10.69
C ASP A 75 11.90 4.19 9.92
N SER A 76 11.59 2.95 10.28
CA SER A 76 12.17 1.78 9.64
C SER A 76 11.42 1.42 8.36
N SER A 77 12.04 1.72 7.22
CA SER A 77 11.68 1.12 5.94
C SER A 77 11.81 -0.41 6.05
N GLY A 78 10.81 -1.14 5.55
CA GLY A 78 10.85 -2.60 5.53
C GLY A 78 11.91 -3.16 4.58
N PRO A 79 12.34 -4.42 4.78
CA PRO A 79 13.17 -5.11 3.79
C PRO A 79 12.46 -5.14 2.42
N CYS A 80 13.25 -5.22 1.34
CA CYS A 80 12.80 -5.33 -0.04
C CYS A 80 12.07 -4.10 -0.63
N THR A 81 11.65 -3.15 0.21
CA THR A 81 10.75 -2.06 -0.21
C THR A 81 11.36 -1.13 -1.27
N SER A 82 12.68 -0.92 -1.23
CA SER A 82 13.41 -0.17 -2.26
C SER A 82 13.38 -0.86 -3.62
N ASP A 83 13.60 -2.18 -3.65
CA ASP A 83 13.57 -2.97 -4.89
C ASP A 83 12.15 -3.03 -5.45
N TRP A 84 11.16 -3.20 -4.57
CA TRP A 84 9.76 -3.16 -4.97
C TRP A 84 9.38 -1.78 -5.51
N HIS A 85 9.80 -0.68 -4.87
CA HIS A 85 9.53 0.66 -5.39
C HIS A 85 10.06 0.85 -6.80
N SER A 86 11.27 0.37 -7.10
CA SER A 86 11.84 0.41 -8.46
C SER A 86 10.91 -0.27 -9.48
N VAL A 87 10.42 -1.47 -9.16
CA VAL A 87 9.48 -2.21 -10.03
C VAL A 87 8.11 -1.53 -10.12
N LEU A 88 7.60 -1.00 -9.01
CA LEU A 88 6.29 -0.34 -8.94
C LEU A 88 6.27 0.95 -9.76
N LYS A 89 7.35 1.74 -9.70
CA LYS A 89 7.53 2.94 -10.52
C LYS A 89 7.47 2.63 -12.01
N ASP A 90 8.14 1.57 -12.45
CA ASP A 90 8.08 1.15 -13.84
C ASP A 90 6.68 0.66 -14.23
N GLY A 91 6.05 -0.14 -13.35
CA GLY A 91 4.68 -0.61 -13.54
C GLY A 91 3.63 0.50 -13.62
N ALA A 92 3.85 1.60 -12.90
CA ALA A 92 2.97 2.77 -12.86
C ALA A 92 2.95 3.59 -14.16
N LYS A 93 3.86 3.32 -15.11
CA LYS A 93 3.85 3.96 -16.42
C LYS A 93 2.65 3.56 -17.28
N ASP A 94 2.13 2.35 -17.07
CA ASP A 94 1.02 1.78 -17.85
C ASP A 94 -0.18 1.38 -16.97
N ASN A 95 -0.10 1.59 -15.66
CA ASN A 95 -1.08 1.12 -14.69
C ASN A 95 -1.25 2.14 -13.58
N LYS A 96 -2.42 2.14 -12.95
CA LYS A 96 -2.65 2.87 -11.71
C LYS A 96 -2.17 2.02 -10.53
N VAL A 97 -1.10 2.44 -9.87
CA VAL A 97 -0.48 1.67 -8.78
C VAL A 97 -0.73 2.34 -7.43
N VAL A 98 -1.40 1.60 -6.55
CA VAL A 98 -1.67 2.00 -5.17
C VAL A 98 -0.99 1.01 -4.24
N VAL A 99 -0.16 1.52 -3.34
CA VAL A 99 0.47 0.75 -2.28
C VAL A 99 -0.24 1.05 -0.97
N VAL A 100 -0.66 0.02 -0.26
CA VAL A 100 -1.23 0.12 1.08
C VAL A 100 -0.30 -0.56 2.07
N SER A 101 0.13 0.20 3.07
CA SER A 101 0.98 -0.28 4.15
C SER A 101 0.40 0.04 5.52
N GLY A 102 0.88 -0.66 6.54
CA GLY A 102 0.50 -0.43 7.92
C GLY A 102 1.70 0.06 8.71
N HIS A 103 2.02 -0.66 9.80
CA HIS A 103 3.18 -0.49 10.68
C HIS A 103 3.28 0.84 11.44
N THR A 104 2.97 1.97 10.81
CA THR A 104 3.30 3.30 11.33
C THR A 104 2.33 3.85 12.37
N HIS A 105 1.27 3.10 12.71
CA HIS A 105 0.23 3.52 13.67
C HIS A 105 -0.39 4.89 13.38
N GLY A 106 -0.48 5.25 12.10
CA GLY A 106 -1.11 6.48 11.65
C GLY A 106 -1.83 6.28 10.32
N LEU A 107 -2.43 7.37 9.84
CA LEU A 107 -2.98 7.47 8.51
C LEU A 107 -2.11 8.43 7.70
N GLY A 108 -1.62 8.01 6.55
CA GLY A 108 -0.71 8.80 5.72
C GLY A 108 -0.99 8.60 4.24
N TYR A 109 -0.71 9.63 3.44
CA TYR A 109 -0.78 9.56 2.00
C TYR A 109 0.28 10.44 1.34
N LYS A 110 0.97 9.89 0.35
CA LYS A 110 1.84 10.62 -0.57
C LYS A 110 1.81 9.98 -1.96
N VAL A 111 2.27 10.73 -2.95
CA VAL A 111 2.52 10.22 -4.29
C VAL A 111 3.99 10.43 -4.60
N GLU A 112 4.64 9.38 -5.08
CA GLU A 112 6.06 9.40 -5.43
C GLU A 112 6.23 8.56 -6.68
N ASP A 113 6.82 9.12 -7.73
CA ASP A 113 7.06 8.43 -9.01
C ASP A 113 5.79 7.77 -9.60
N SER A 114 4.66 8.51 -9.58
CA SER A 114 3.34 8.04 -10.02
C SER A 114 2.77 6.85 -9.24
N VAL A 115 3.42 6.44 -8.14
CA VAL A 115 2.90 5.43 -7.22
C VAL A 115 2.22 6.15 -6.06
N THR A 116 0.96 5.80 -5.81
CA THR A 116 0.22 6.27 -4.63
C THR A 116 0.58 5.41 -3.43
N TYR A 117 1.13 6.02 -2.39
CA TYR A 117 1.43 5.36 -1.11
C TYR A 117 0.42 5.77 -0.06
N ILE A 118 -0.23 4.77 0.53
CA ILE A 118 -1.19 4.92 1.63
C ILE A 118 -0.64 4.16 2.83
N GLU A 119 -0.56 4.85 3.96
CA GLU A 119 -0.34 4.25 5.26
C GLU A 119 -1.68 4.20 6.00
N ALA A 120 -2.11 2.99 6.32
CA ALA A 120 -3.37 2.67 6.99
C ALA A 120 -3.11 1.84 8.26
N GLY A 121 -2.20 2.33 9.11
CA GLY A 121 -1.78 1.65 10.35
C GLY A 121 -2.64 1.96 11.58
N ALA A 122 -3.72 2.73 11.43
CA ALA A 122 -4.44 3.36 12.53
C ALA A 122 -5.63 2.56 13.11
N ALA A 123 -5.77 1.26 12.83
CA ALA A 123 -6.92 0.47 13.29
C ALA A 123 -6.98 0.20 14.81
N ASN A 124 -6.05 0.74 15.60
CA ASN A 124 -5.88 0.56 17.05
C ASN A 124 -5.45 -0.87 17.45
N ASN A 125 -4.18 -1.04 17.82
CA ASN A 125 -3.61 -2.31 18.29
C ASN A 125 -3.78 -2.54 19.81
N GLY A 126 -4.59 -1.71 20.49
CA GLY A 126 -4.78 -1.83 21.94
C GLY A 126 -3.62 -1.30 22.79
N GLN A 127 -2.74 -0.44 22.24
CA GLN A 127 -1.70 0.28 22.98
C GLN A 127 -1.99 1.79 23.02
N PRO A 128 -2.82 2.27 23.98
CA PRO A 128 -3.16 3.70 24.12
C PRO A 128 -1.97 4.60 24.46
N SER A 129 -0.89 4.03 25.00
CA SER A 129 0.31 4.78 25.43
C SER A 129 1.18 5.26 24.27
N VAL A 130 0.93 4.76 23.05
CA VAL A 130 1.68 5.12 21.83
C VAL A 130 0.82 5.94 20.88
N VAL A 131 -0.17 6.67 21.42
CA VAL A 131 -0.94 7.66 20.69
C VAL A 131 -0.26 9.02 20.90
N GLY A 132 0.59 9.43 19.95
CA GLY A 132 1.09 10.81 19.89
C GLY A 132 -0.08 11.78 19.78
N LYS A 133 0.12 13.05 20.14
CA LYS A 133 -0.94 14.06 19.95
C LYS A 133 -1.42 14.00 18.49
N PRO A 134 -2.74 14.02 18.23
CA PRO A 134 -3.25 14.10 16.87
C PRO A 134 -2.69 15.37 16.25
N ASN A 135 -1.73 15.22 15.35
CA ASN A 135 -1.23 16.32 14.55
C ASN A 135 -1.39 15.86 13.11
N CYS A 136 -2.28 16.54 12.39
CA CYS A 136 -2.45 16.28 10.97
C CYS A 136 -1.69 17.35 10.20
N ASN A 137 -0.66 16.92 9.45
CA ASN A 137 0.11 17.81 8.59
C ASN A 137 -0.35 17.66 7.13
N ASN A 138 -0.32 18.77 6.38
CA ASN A 138 -0.87 18.87 5.01
C ASN A 138 0.07 19.58 4.00
N VAL A 139 1.37 19.70 4.29
CA VAL A 139 2.26 20.59 3.51
C VAL A 139 2.82 19.90 2.25
N ASP A 140 3.38 18.69 2.37
CA ASP A 140 3.91 17.90 1.23
C ASP A 140 3.27 16.50 1.11
N TYR A 141 2.60 16.06 2.16
CA TYR A 141 1.89 14.81 2.31
C TYR A 141 0.80 15.01 3.37
N LYS A 142 -0.27 14.22 3.31
CA LYS A 142 -1.35 14.28 4.30
C LYS A 142 -1.16 13.17 5.30
N ASN A 143 -1.11 13.52 6.58
CA ASN A 143 -1.05 12.53 7.63
C ASN A 143 -1.91 12.90 8.82
N CYS A 144 -2.23 11.90 9.64
CA CYS A 144 -2.71 12.05 11.01
C CYS A 144 -2.07 10.93 11.83
N GLU A 145 -1.17 11.31 12.73
CA GLU A 145 -0.54 10.34 13.64
C GLU A 145 -1.52 9.91 14.73
N ALA A 146 -1.49 8.62 15.07
CA ALA A 146 -2.02 8.11 16.33
C ALA A 146 -3.53 8.28 16.60
N GLN A 147 -4.31 8.79 15.64
CA GLN A 147 -5.77 8.82 15.71
C GLN A 147 -6.35 7.51 15.15
N PRO A 148 -7.13 6.74 15.94
CA PRO A 148 -7.77 5.55 15.42
C PRO A 148 -8.64 5.85 14.20
N GLY A 149 -8.50 5.05 13.14
CA GLY A 149 -9.16 5.31 11.87
C GLY A 149 -8.82 4.29 10.79
N TYR A 150 -9.31 4.58 9.58
CA TYR A 150 -9.22 3.70 8.42
C TYR A 150 -9.22 4.51 7.12
N VAL A 151 -8.81 3.86 6.03
CA VAL A 151 -8.94 4.39 4.67
C VAL A 151 -10.05 3.65 3.95
N VAL A 152 -10.90 4.39 3.23
CA VAL A 152 -11.93 3.84 2.35
C VAL A 152 -11.75 4.43 0.96
N CYS A 153 -11.80 3.58 -0.07
CA CYS A 153 -11.69 3.98 -1.46
C CYS A 153 -12.96 3.63 -2.23
N ASP A 154 -13.26 4.38 -3.29
CA ASP A 154 -14.23 3.95 -4.29
C ASP A 154 -13.73 2.73 -5.08
N SER A 155 -14.63 2.09 -5.83
CA SER A 155 -14.33 0.86 -6.57
C SER A 155 -13.29 1.03 -7.68
N ASN A 156 -13.06 2.27 -8.14
CA ASN A 156 -12.10 2.59 -9.20
C ASN A 156 -10.79 3.16 -8.63
N LEU A 157 -10.67 3.21 -7.29
CA LEU A 157 -9.59 3.84 -6.55
C LEU A 157 -9.36 5.30 -6.97
N VAL A 158 -10.36 5.98 -7.52
CA VAL A 158 -10.26 7.37 -7.98
C VAL A 158 -10.23 8.30 -6.78
N THR A 159 -11.08 7.99 -5.80
CA THR A 159 -11.25 8.77 -4.58
C THR A 159 -11.09 7.85 -3.38
N CYS A 160 -10.16 8.19 -2.51
CA CYS A 160 -10.00 7.56 -1.21
C CYS A 160 -10.16 8.61 -0.10
N TYR A 161 -10.61 8.19 1.08
CA TYR A 161 -10.77 9.03 2.25
C TYR A 161 -10.13 8.37 3.45
N ALA A 162 -9.27 9.12 4.14
CA ALA A 162 -8.92 8.81 5.51
C ALA A 162 -10.06 9.28 6.44
N LYS A 163 -10.53 8.38 7.30
CA LYS A 163 -11.58 8.65 8.27
C LYS A 163 -11.11 8.24 9.66
N ASP A 164 -11.60 8.95 10.68
CA ASP A 164 -11.44 8.50 12.06
C ASP A 164 -12.31 7.26 12.36
N LYS A 165 -12.15 6.68 13.54
CA LYS A 165 -12.92 5.52 14.01
C LYS A 165 -14.44 5.73 14.01
N ASN A 166 -14.91 6.98 14.05
CA ASN A 166 -16.33 7.34 14.04
C ASN A 166 -16.84 7.63 12.62
N GLY A 167 -15.98 7.51 11.60
CA GLY A 167 -16.31 7.78 10.21
C GLY A 167 -16.22 9.26 9.80
N VAL A 168 -15.70 10.13 10.67
CA VAL A 168 -15.49 11.54 10.35
C VAL A 168 -14.31 11.65 9.36
N PRO A 169 -14.49 12.30 8.20
CA PRO A 169 -13.40 12.52 7.26
C PRO A 169 -12.26 13.33 7.88
N LEU A 170 -11.03 12.84 7.73
CA LEU A 170 -9.81 13.52 8.15
C LEU A 170 -9.18 14.24 6.95
N PHE A 171 -8.96 13.51 5.87
CA PHE A 171 -8.48 14.07 4.62
C PHE A 171 -8.89 13.23 3.42
N LEU A 172 -9.02 13.92 2.28
CA LEU A 172 -9.21 13.31 0.98
C LEU A 172 -7.86 12.86 0.42
N ILE A 173 -7.83 11.61 -0.03
CA ILE A 173 -6.79 10.99 -0.83
C ILE A 173 -7.33 11.00 -2.27
N SER A 174 -7.09 12.11 -2.95
CA SER A 174 -7.42 12.26 -4.37
C SER A 174 -6.18 12.82 -5.04
N ASP A 175 -5.64 12.08 -5.98
CA ASP A 175 -4.65 12.63 -6.89
C ASP A 175 -5.37 13.09 -8.16
N SER A 176 -4.90 14.19 -8.74
CA SER A 176 -5.10 14.44 -10.17
C SER A 176 -4.56 13.30 -11.05
N ASN A 177 -3.61 12.49 -10.56
CA ASN A 177 -3.13 11.26 -11.21
C ASN A 177 -3.98 10.00 -10.91
N LEU A 178 -5.03 10.08 -10.07
CA LEU A 178 -5.99 8.98 -9.90
C LEU A 178 -7.11 9.04 -10.95
N ASN A 179 -7.18 10.15 -11.72
CA ASN A 179 -8.01 10.31 -12.90
C ASN A 179 -7.17 9.95 -14.14
N VAL A 180 -7.44 8.79 -14.72
CA VAL A 180 -7.09 8.49 -16.11
C VAL A 180 -8.32 8.74 -16.96
#